data_AF-A0A960LB93-F1
#
_entry.id   AF-A0A960LB93-F1
#
_cell.length_a   1.000
_cell.length_b   1.000
_cell.length_c   1.000
_cell.angle_alpha   90.00
_cell.angle_beta   90.00
_cell.angle_gamma   90.00
#
_symmetry.space_group_name_H-M   'P 1'
#
loop_
_entity.id
_entity.type
_entity.pdbx_description
1 polymer ?
#
loop_
_entity_poly.entity_id
_entity_poly.type
_entity_poly.pdbx_seq_one_letter_code
_entity_poly.pdbx_strand_id
1 'polypeptide(L)'
;MPRITKVYTRTGDSGETGLGGGQRVPKDSPRIAAYGTVDELNSCLGVALATGLDERVAAPLARVQNELFHLGSDLCILEEDKEAMPVPRIEAR
;
A
#
# COMPACT_ATOMS: atom_id res chain seq x y z
N MET A 1 -9.42 5.89 7.11
CA MET A 1 -9.57 5.63 5.67
C MET A 1 -9.17 6.91 4.92
N PRO A 2 -8.25 6.86 3.95
CA PRO A 2 -7.85 8.06 3.20
C PRO A 2 -9.05 8.63 2.44
N ARG A 3 -9.14 9.96 2.35
CA ARG A 3 -10.23 10.65 1.65
C ARG A 3 -9.84 10.89 0.19
N ILE A 4 -10.48 10.15 -0.73
CA ILE A 4 -10.28 10.34 -2.17
C ILE A 4 -11.39 11.27 -2.70
N THR A 5 -11.10 12.57 -2.82
CA THR A 5 -12.05 13.52 -3.43
C THR A 5 -11.79 13.71 -4.92
N LYS A 6 -10.52 13.81 -5.31
CA LYS A 6 -10.09 13.88 -6.71
C LYS A 6 -8.87 13.00 -6.89
N VAL A 7 -8.95 12.05 -7.81
CA VAL A 7 -7.85 11.10 -8.07
C VAL A 7 -6.65 11.80 -8.71
N TYR A 8 -6.89 12.70 -9.67
CA TYR A 8 -5.82 13.42 -10.35
C TYR A 8 -5.55 14.80 -9.75
N THR A 9 -4.38 14.96 -9.13
CA THR A 9 -3.94 16.19 -8.45
C THR A 9 -2.82 16.95 -9.16
N ARG A 10 -2.11 16.34 -10.13
CA ARG A 10 -0.90 16.86 -10.81
C ARG A 10 0.34 17.01 -9.92
N THR A 11 0.26 16.67 -8.64
CA THR A 11 1.37 16.86 -7.70
C THR A 11 2.58 16.00 -8.00
N GLY A 12 2.46 14.99 -8.89
CA GLY A 12 3.57 14.13 -9.29
C GLY A 12 4.03 14.28 -10.73
N ASP A 13 3.60 15.35 -11.44
CA ASP A 13 3.94 15.55 -12.85
C ASP A 13 5.43 15.82 -13.07
N SER A 14 6.14 16.30 -12.03
CA SER A 14 7.60 16.49 -12.05
C SER A 14 8.41 15.20 -11.85
N GLY A 15 7.77 14.03 -11.77
CA GLY A 15 8.45 12.74 -11.57
C GLY A 15 8.65 12.34 -10.11
N GLU A 16 8.17 13.15 -9.16
CA GLU A 16 8.22 12.85 -7.73
C GLU A 16 6.85 12.46 -7.16
N THR A 17 6.84 11.89 -5.96
CA THR A 17 5.63 11.59 -5.19
C THR A 17 5.85 11.80 -3.69
N GLY A 18 4.77 11.93 -2.93
CA GLY A 18 4.80 12.11 -1.48
C GLY A 18 4.79 10.79 -0.72
N LEU A 19 5.56 10.74 0.37
CA LEU A 19 5.45 9.73 1.43
C LEU A 19 4.44 10.17 2.49
N GLY A 20 4.01 9.25 3.36
CA GLY A 20 2.98 9.56 4.35
C GLY A 20 3.44 10.53 5.44
N GLY A 21 4.76 10.67 5.67
CA GLY A 21 5.37 11.69 6.54
C GLY A 21 5.49 13.09 5.89
N GLY A 22 5.11 13.24 4.61
CA GLY A 22 5.15 14.50 3.87
C GLY A 22 6.42 14.75 3.05
N GLN A 23 7.44 13.89 3.17
CA GLN A 23 8.62 13.93 2.33
C GLN A 23 8.26 13.65 0.87
N ARG A 24 9.08 14.18 -0.05
CA ARG A 24 8.98 13.90 -1.49
C ARG A 24 10.17 13.10 -1.97
N VAL A 25 9.90 12.10 -2.78
CA VAL A 25 10.93 11.23 -3.38
C VAL A 25 10.67 11.03 -4.87
N PRO A 26 11.71 10.73 -5.66
CA PRO A 26 11.55 10.29 -7.04
C PRO A 26 10.65 9.04 -7.14
N LYS A 27 9.82 8.97 -8.18
CA LYS A 27 8.91 7.84 -8.43
C LYS A 27 9.63 6.52 -8.70
N ASP A 28 10.88 6.58 -9.13
CA ASP A 28 11.76 5.43 -9.36
C ASP A 28 12.59 5.04 -8.13
N SER A 29 12.39 5.70 -6.97
CA SER A 29 13.11 5.33 -5.77
C SER A 29 12.74 3.91 -5.31
N PRO A 30 13.70 3.15 -4.71
CA PRO A 30 13.46 1.77 -4.28
C PRO A 30 12.27 1.61 -3.33
N ARG A 31 11.98 2.64 -2.51
CA ARG A 31 10.85 2.65 -1.58
C ARG A 31 9.51 2.66 -2.33
N ILE A 32 9.36 3.52 -3.34
CA ILE A 32 8.14 3.58 -4.16
C ILE A 32 7.95 2.26 -4.90
N ALA A 33 9.02 1.72 -5.48
CA ALA A 33 8.98 0.42 -6.15
C ALA A 33 8.54 -0.71 -5.21
N ALA A 34 9.01 -0.70 -3.95
CA ALA A 34 8.67 -1.73 -2.97
C ALA A 34 7.16 -1.81 -2.69
N TYR A 35 6.54 -0.71 -2.24
CA TYR A 35 5.10 -0.74 -1.94
C TYR A 35 4.23 -0.67 -3.21
N GLY A 36 4.77 -0.19 -4.34
CA GLY A 36 4.13 -0.35 -5.64
C GLY A 36 4.00 -1.81 -6.06
N THR A 37 5.03 -2.63 -5.81
CA THR A 37 4.99 -4.09 -6.05
C THR A 37 3.98 -4.78 -5.10
N VAL A 38 3.88 -4.31 -3.86
CA VAL A 38 2.86 -4.78 -2.91
C VAL A 38 1.44 -4.46 -3.41
N ASP A 39 1.22 -3.26 -3.95
CA ASP A 39 -0.06 -2.85 -4.54
C ASP A 39 -0.43 -3.66 -5.79
N GLU A 40 0.57 -3.97 -6.63
CA GLU A 40 0.39 -4.86 -7.78
C GLU A 40 -0.02 -6.28 -7.35
N LEU A 41 0.69 -6.87 -6.37
CA LEU A 41 0.32 -8.17 -5.80
C LEU A 41 -1.11 -8.16 -5.25
N ASN A 42 -1.46 -7.11 -4.50
CA ASN A 42 -2.79 -6.97 -3.91
C ASN A 42 -3.88 -6.89 -5.00
N SER A 43 -3.59 -6.21 -6.11
CA SER A 43 -4.46 -6.13 -7.28
C SER A 43 -4.62 -7.49 -7.97
N CYS A 44 -3.55 -8.25 -8.15
CA CYS A 44 -3.60 -9.61 -8.70
C CYS A 44 -4.47 -10.55 -7.84
N LEU A 45 -4.36 -10.46 -6.51
CA LEU A 45 -5.23 -11.22 -5.60
C LEU A 45 -6.70 -10.82 -5.78
N GLY A 46 -6.99 -9.53 -5.99
CA GLY A 46 -8.34 -9.05 -6.27
C GLY A 46 -8.92 -9.65 -7.56
N VAL A 47 -8.11 -9.73 -8.62
CA VAL A 47 -8.50 -10.39 -9.88
C VAL A 47 -8.80 -11.87 -9.63
N ALA A 48 -7.95 -12.58 -8.89
CA ALA A 48 -8.17 -13.99 -8.58
C ALA A 48 -9.45 -14.21 -7.75
N LEU A 49 -9.71 -13.37 -6.74
CA LEU A 49 -10.94 -13.44 -5.95
C LEU A 49 -12.20 -13.23 -6.82
N ALA A 50 -12.13 -12.33 -7.80
CA ALA A 50 -13.24 -12.05 -8.70
C ALA A 50 -13.63 -13.23 -9.62
N THR A 51 -12.78 -14.27 -9.74
CA THR A 51 -13.12 -15.47 -10.53
C THR A 51 -13.99 -16.49 -9.79
N GLY A 52 -14.38 -16.21 -8.53
CA GLY A 52 -15.27 -17.11 -7.76
C GLY A 52 -14.55 -18.31 -7.16
N LEU A 53 -13.44 -18.09 -6.46
CA LEU A 53 -12.68 -19.15 -5.76
C LEU A 53 -13.51 -19.81 -4.64
N ASP A 54 -13.15 -21.05 -4.29
CA ASP A 54 -13.69 -21.75 -3.11
C ASP A 54 -13.44 -20.90 -1.85
N GLU A 55 -14.42 -20.85 -0.94
CA GLU A 55 -14.38 -20.03 0.27
C GLU A 55 -13.16 -20.32 1.15
N ARG A 56 -12.68 -21.57 1.17
CA ARG A 56 -11.48 -21.97 1.92
C ARG A 56 -10.20 -21.27 1.44
N VAL A 57 -10.21 -20.80 0.19
CA VAL A 57 -9.12 -20.01 -0.42
C VAL A 57 -9.46 -18.53 -0.40
N ALA A 58 -10.71 -18.14 -0.70
CA ALA A 58 -11.11 -16.74 -0.77
C ALA A 58 -10.98 -16.02 0.58
N ALA A 59 -11.44 -16.64 1.68
CA ALA A 59 -11.40 -16.06 3.02
C ALA A 59 -9.98 -15.67 3.49
N PRO A 60 -8.95 -16.55 3.42
CA PRO A 60 -7.60 -16.15 3.79
C PRO A 60 -7.02 -15.11 2.83
N LEU A 61 -7.30 -15.18 1.52
CA LEU A 61 -6.80 -14.18 0.56
C LEU A 61 -7.36 -12.78 0.85
N ALA A 62 -8.64 -12.65 1.21
CA ALA A 62 -9.22 -11.36 1.60
C ALA A 62 -8.55 -10.77 2.86
N ARG A 63 -8.12 -11.63 3.81
CA ARG A 63 -7.33 -11.19 4.96
C ARG A 63 -5.94 -10.73 4.54
N VAL A 64 -5.28 -11.49 3.66
CA VAL A 64 -3.98 -11.12 3.09
C VAL A 64 -4.05 -9.77 2.36
N GLN A 65 -5.11 -9.48 1.59
CA GLN A 65 -5.27 -8.17 0.94
C GLN A 65 -5.28 -7.00 1.95
N ASN A 66 -5.91 -7.19 3.12
CA ASN A 66 -5.89 -6.18 4.19
C ASN A 66 -4.49 -6.04 4.82
N GLU A 67 -3.80 -7.16 5.04
CA GLU A 67 -2.41 -7.14 5.54
C GLU A 67 -1.45 -6.47 4.56
N LEU A 68 -1.62 -6.68 3.25
CA LEU A 68 -0.83 -6.01 2.22
C LEU A 68 -1.08 -4.49 2.22
N PHE A 69 -2.31 -4.03 2.50
CA PHE A 69 -2.57 -2.60 2.71
C PHE A 69 -1.86 -2.04 3.95
N HIS A 70 -1.80 -2.80 5.04
CA HIS A 70 -1.03 -2.43 6.23
C HIS A 70 0.47 -2.35 5.92
N LEU A 71 1.02 -3.35 5.22
CA LEU A 71 2.41 -3.35 4.77
C LEU A 71 2.72 -2.14 3.88
N GLY A 72 1.85 -1.83 2.92
CA GLY A 72 2.00 -0.63 2.08
C GLY A 72 2.02 0.65 2.90
N SER A 73 1.20 0.73 3.95
CA SER A 73 1.16 1.87 4.87
C SER A 73 2.44 1.98 5.70
N ASP A 74 2.96 0.87 6.21
CA ASP A 74 4.21 0.81 6.97
C ASP A 74 5.44 1.20 6.11
N LEU A 75 5.49 0.77 4.85
CA LEU A 75 6.56 1.13 3.91
C LEU A 75 6.52 2.61 3.47
N CYS A 76 5.32 3.22 3.50
CA CYS A 76 5.07 4.60 3.10
C CYS A 76 5.52 5.63 4.16
N ILE A 77 5.72 5.21 5.42
CA ILE A 77 6.20 6.06 6.51
C ILE A 77 7.68 5.76 6.79
N LEU A 78 8.51 6.79 6.97
CA LEU A 78 9.92 6.60 7.35
C LEU A 78 10.02 6.16 8.81
N GLU A 79 11.04 5.40 9.17
CA GLU A 79 11.22 4.92 10.55
C GLU A 79 11.23 6.06 11.58
N GLU A 80 11.85 7.19 11.24
CA GLU A 80 11.88 8.40 12.07
C GLU A 80 10.51 9.05 12.30
N ASP A 81 9.54 8.83 11.40
CA ASP A 81 8.19 9.40 11.51
C ASP A 81 7.20 8.46 12.22
N LYS A 82 7.54 7.18 12.37
CA LYS A 82 6.60 6.16 12.90
C LYS A 82 6.21 6.40 14.37
N GLU A 83 7.03 7.11 15.13
CA GLU A 83 6.68 7.51 16.51
C GLU A 83 5.53 8.52 16.55
N ALA A 84 5.53 9.48 15.60
CA ALA A 84 4.49 10.50 15.50
C ALA A 84 3.27 10.04 14.69
N MET A 85 3.47 9.08 13.79
CA MET A 85 2.44 8.55 12.88
C MET A 85 2.34 7.03 13.01
N PRO A 86 1.68 6.52 14.06
CA PRO A 86 1.53 5.08 14.25
C PRO A 86 0.72 4.48 13.11
N VAL A 87 1.30 3.48 12.45
CA VAL A 87 0.68 2.71 11.36
C VAL A 87 0.56 1.24 11.75
N PRO A 88 -0.47 0.52 11.28
CA PRO A 88 -0.60 -0.92 11.50
C PRO A 88 0.62 -1.67 10.95
N ARG A 89 1.19 -2.58 11.73
CA ARG A 89 2.30 -3.44 11.32
C ARG A 89 1.84 -4.89 11.25
N ILE A 90 2.44 -5.64 10.33
CA ILE A 90 2.21 -7.10 10.27
C ILE A 90 2.98 -7.74 11.41
N GLU A 91 2.27 -8.47 12.27
CA GLU A 91 2.86 -9.25 13.35
C GLU A 91 3.23 -10.66 12.85
N ALA A 92 4.29 -11.22 13.43
CA ALA A 92 4.62 -12.62 13.21
C ALA A 92 3.53 -13.53 13.80
N ARG A 93 3.19 -14.60 13.09
CA ARG A 93 2.19 -15.60 13.51
C ARG A 93 2.86 -16.91 13.90
#